data_AF-A0A4R5GC11-F1
#
_entry.id   AF-A0A4R5GC11-F1
#
_cell.length_a   1.000
_cell.length_b   1.000
_cell.length_c   1.000
_cell.angle_alpha   90.00
_cell.angle_beta   90.00
_cell.angle_gamma   90.00
#
_symmetry.space_group_name_H-M   'P 1'
#
loop_
_entity.id
_entity.type
_entity.pdbx_description
1 polymer ?
#
loop_
_entity_poly.entity_id
_entity_poly.type
_entity_poly.pdbx_seq_one_letter_code
_entity_poly.pdbx_strand_id
1 'polypeptide(L)'
;MTRTLALVFLTLLTLAFPAQALKLIVWDRELQTKLGYGETSGGRMTVQLVQDYSGPVVALFSREEDEKARGLYPNLQSRYDGTLKAGVLTLDIQNASVTLGKFLTGLKLNLVLQPAGQVFVLPGLRSLTEKLPTNKLPTDPILQGGR
;
A
#
# COMPACT_ATOMS: atom_id res chain seq x y z
N MET A 1 13.02 17.34 51.32
CA MET A 1 13.77 17.08 50.08
C MET A 1 12.91 16.22 49.13
N THR A 2 11.97 16.80 48.39
CA THR A 2 11.04 16.04 47.50
C THR A 2 10.50 16.92 46.35
N ARG A 3 11.33 17.80 45.75
CA ARG A 3 10.85 18.74 44.71
C ARG A 3 11.65 18.72 43.40
N THR A 4 12.63 17.84 43.27
CA THR A 4 13.49 17.74 42.08
C THR A 4 13.18 16.52 41.20
N LEU A 5 12.41 15.55 41.69
CA LEU A 5 12.07 14.34 40.92
C LEU A 5 11.07 14.61 39.78
N ALA A 6 10.20 15.63 39.93
CA ALA A 6 9.17 15.95 38.94
C ALA A 6 9.73 16.57 37.65
N LEU A 7 10.94 17.15 37.68
CA LEU A 7 11.53 17.80 36.50
C LEU A 7 12.16 16.81 35.51
N VAL A 8 12.57 15.63 35.97
CA VAL A 8 13.21 14.62 35.10
C VAL A 8 12.18 13.87 34.25
N PHE A 9 10.92 13.84 34.66
CA PHE A 9 9.87 13.14 33.91
C PHE A 9 9.36 13.93 32.69
N LEU A 10 9.58 15.25 32.66
CA LEU A 10 9.03 16.13 31.62
C LEU A 10 9.89 16.20 30.34
N THR A 11 11.14 15.73 30.37
CA THR A 11 12.03 15.72 29.19
C THR A 11 11.88 14.47 28.31
N LEU A 12 11.16 13.44 28.76
CA LEU A 12 11.04 12.17 28.02
C LEU A 12 9.87 12.14 27.01
N LEU A 13 9.04 13.18 26.96
CA LEU A 13 7.81 13.22 26.14
C LEU A 13 7.98 13.96 24.81
N THR A 14 9.21 14.17 24.31
CA THR A 14 9.47 14.89 23.04
C THR A 14 9.96 13.98 21.90
N LEU A 15 10.08 12.67 22.11
CA LEU A 15 10.50 11.72 21.06
C LEU A 15 9.33 10.99 20.38
N ALA A 16 8.11 11.52 20.45
CA ALA A 16 7.05 11.12 19.51
C ALA A 16 7.37 11.75 18.15
N PHE A 17 8.38 11.21 17.45
CA PHE A 17 8.64 11.58 16.07
C PHE A 17 7.37 11.29 15.26
N PRO A 18 6.83 12.29 14.52
CA PRO A 18 5.75 12.03 13.59
C PRO A 18 6.21 10.94 12.62
N ALA A 19 5.32 9.98 12.36
CA ALA A 19 5.56 8.87 11.46
C ALA A 19 6.04 9.41 10.10
N GLN A 20 7.33 9.18 9.80
CA GLN A 20 7.95 9.57 8.54
C GLN A 20 7.28 8.79 7.41
N ALA A 21 6.43 9.46 6.64
CA ALA A 21 5.57 8.79 5.68
C ALA A 21 5.65 9.40 4.28
N LEU A 22 6.66 8.97 3.52
CA LEU A 22 6.67 9.10 2.07
C LEU A 22 5.45 8.37 1.47
N LYS A 23 4.60 9.12 0.79
CA LYS A 23 3.39 8.61 0.12
C LYS A 23 3.68 8.36 -1.36
N LEU A 24 3.12 7.28 -1.88
CA LEU A 24 3.12 6.90 -3.28
C LEU A 24 1.68 6.77 -3.75
N ILE A 25 1.34 7.34 -4.89
CA ILE A 25 0.07 7.12 -5.56
C ILE A 25 0.36 6.73 -7.00
N VAL A 26 -0.21 5.61 -7.44
CA VAL A 26 -0.08 5.15 -8.82
C VAL A 26 -1.37 5.47 -9.55
N TRP A 27 -1.26 6.20 -10.64
CA TRP A 27 -2.35 6.58 -11.53
C TRP A 27 -2.15 5.96 -12.91
N ASP A 28 -3.25 5.83 -13.65
CA ASP A 28 -3.20 5.62 -15.09
C ASP A 28 -2.45 6.79 -15.79
N ARG A 29 -1.98 6.55 -17.03
CA ARG A 29 -1.31 7.56 -17.86
C ARG A 29 -2.11 8.86 -18.01
N GLU A 30 -3.44 8.78 -18.08
CA GLU A 30 -4.33 9.94 -18.22
C GLU A 30 -4.76 10.54 -16.87
N LEU A 31 -4.22 10.04 -15.75
CA LEU A 31 -4.55 10.45 -14.39
C LEU A 31 -6.05 10.33 -14.05
N GLN A 32 -6.78 9.50 -14.80
CA GLN A 32 -8.23 9.29 -14.60
C GLN A 32 -8.52 8.28 -13.51
N THR A 33 -7.72 7.21 -13.45
CA THR A 33 -7.96 6.07 -12.55
C THR A 33 -6.80 5.88 -11.59
N LYS A 34 -7.10 5.78 -10.30
CA LYS A 34 -6.13 5.42 -9.26
C LYS A 34 -5.94 3.90 -9.28
N LEU A 35 -4.71 3.46 -9.57
CA LEU A 35 -4.33 2.05 -9.73
C LEU A 35 -3.59 1.49 -8.50
N GLY A 36 -3.12 2.37 -7.63
CA GLY A 36 -2.44 1.95 -6.42
C GLY A 36 -2.16 3.08 -5.45
N TYR A 37 -1.84 2.69 -4.23
CA TYR A 37 -1.47 3.58 -3.14
C TYR A 37 -0.38 2.92 -2.31
N GLY A 38 0.60 3.69 -1.87
CA GLY A 38 1.55 3.24 -0.89
C GLY A 38 1.94 4.32 0.09
N GLU A 39 2.37 3.88 1.25
CA GLU A 39 2.84 4.75 2.32
C GLU A 39 4.07 4.14 2.96
N THR A 40 4.99 5.01 3.37
CA THR A 40 6.17 4.62 4.12
C THR A 40 5.87 4.79 5.60
N SER A 41 6.33 3.84 6.41
CA SER A 41 6.28 3.93 7.86
C SER A 41 7.41 3.09 8.44
N GLY A 42 8.21 3.68 9.32
CA GLY A 42 9.31 2.99 10.00
C GLY A 42 10.35 2.35 9.06
N GLY A 43 10.67 3.00 7.93
CA GLY A 43 11.63 2.48 6.94
C GLY A 43 11.09 1.35 6.06
N ARG A 44 9.79 1.05 6.13
CA ARG A 44 9.08 0.12 5.27
C ARG A 44 8.06 0.86 4.45
N MET A 45 8.01 0.60 3.16
CA MET A 45 7.03 1.16 2.24
C MET A 45 6.03 0.09 1.86
N THR A 46 4.80 0.25 2.34
CA THR A 46 3.68 -0.65 2.03
C THR A 46 2.96 -0.11 0.82
N VAL A 47 2.78 -0.92 -0.22
CA VAL A 47 2.16 -0.48 -1.47
C VAL A 47 1.07 -1.46 -1.88
N GLN A 48 -0.15 -0.93 -1.99
CA GLN A 48 -1.34 -1.58 -2.49
C GLN A 48 -1.52 -1.30 -3.97
N LEU A 49 -1.43 -2.33 -4.80
CA LEU A 49 -1.57 -2.23 -6.25
C LEU A 49 -2.71 -3.12 -6.77
N VAL A 50 -3.45 -2.61 -7.76
CA VAL A 50 -4.42 -3.40 -8.51
C VAL A 50 -3.67 -4.40 -9.39
N GLN A 51 -4.07 -5.68 -9.32
CA GLN A 51 -3.39 -6.77 -10.04
C GLN A 51 -3.92 -6.93 -11.48
N ASP A 52 -5.18 -6.59 -11.71
CA ASP A 52 -5.87 -6.76 -13.00
C ASP A 52 -5.51 -5.70 -14.05
N TYR A 53 -4.71 -4.69 -13.67
CA TYR A 53 -4.29 -3.63 -14.58
C TYR A 53 -2.93 -3.95 -15.22
N SER A 54 -2.85 -3.77 -16.53
CA SER A 54 -1.60 -3.87 -17.30
C SER A 54 -1.52 -2.72 -18.30
N GLY A 55 -0.59 -1.79 -18.09
CA GLY A 55 -0.47 -0.61 -18.95
C GLY A 55 0.54 0.42 -18.46
N PRO A 56 0.73 1.51 -19.22
CA PRO A 56 1.51 2.66 -18.78
C PRO A 56 0.82 3.32 -17.58
N VAL A 57 1.64 3.76 -16.63
CA VAL A 57 1.18 4.38 -15.37
C VAL A 57 2.09 5.53 -14.98
N VAL A 58 1.57 6.39 -14.11
CA VAL A 58 2.31 7.49 -13.50
C VAL A 58 2.36 7.27 -11.99
N ALA A 59 3.55 7.15 -11.45
CA ALA A 59 3.82 7.05 -10.03
C ALA A 59 4.13 8.44 -9.46
N LEU A 60 3.31 8.90 -8.53
CA LEU A 60 3.48 10.18 -7.83
C LEU A 60 4.00 9.92 -6.43
N PHE A 61 5.12 10.55 -6.10
CA PHE A 61 5.70 10.51 -4.77
C PHE A 61 5.50 11.85 -4.08
N SER A 62 4.96 11.80 -2.86
CA SER A 62 4.75 12.97 -2.02
C SER A 62 5.49 12.78 -0.71
N ARG A 63 6.42 13.70 -0.44
CA ARG A 63 7.19 13.77 0.80
C ARG A 63 6.41 14.62 1.79
N GLU A 64 6.39 14.20 3.05
CA GLU A 64 5.85 15.04 4.13
C GLU A 64 6.77 16.24 4.40
N GLU A 65 6.20 17.30 4.98
CA GLU A 65 6.93 18.55 5.23
C GLU A 65 8.14 18.33 6.16
N ASP A 66 8.02 17.42 7.13
CA ASP A 66 9.11 17.01 8.02
C ASP A 66 10.27 16.34 7.26
N GLU A 67 9.95 15.47 6.29
CA GLU A 67 10.96 14.80 5.45
C GLU A 67 11.68 15.80 4.55
N LYS A 68 10.94 16.76 4.00
CA LYS A 68 11.48 17.84 3.17
C LYS A 68 12.38 18.76 4.00
N ALA A 69 11.96 19.14 5.22
CA ALA A 69 12.74 19.96 6.14
C ALA A 69 14.05 19.29 6.55
N ARG A 70 14.06 17.96 6.65
CA ARG A 70 15.25 17.16 7.00
C ARG A 70 16.10 16.74 5.79
N GLY A 71 15.71 17.10 4.57
CA GLY A 71 16.42 16.75 3.35
C GLY A 71 16.42 15.26 3.03
N LEU A 72 15.42 14.51 3.52
CA LEU A 72 15.26 13.08 3.23
C LEU A 72 14.84 12.88 1.76
N TYR A 73 15.40 11.84 1.14
CA TYR A 73 15.21 11.48 -0.28
C TYR A 73 15.46 12.64 -1.26
N PRO A 74 16.66 13.23 -1.28
CA PRO A 74 16.95 14.43 -2.08
C PRO A 74 16.84 14.20 -3.59
N ASN A 75 17.09 12.97 -4.05
CA ASN A 75 17.03 12.58 -5.47
C ASN A 75 15.65 12.04 -5.89
N LEU A 76 14.65 12.09 -5.01
CA LEU A 76 13.30 11.63 -5.30
C LEU A 76 12.51 12.71 -6.06
N GLN A 77 12.10 12.38 -7.28
CA GLN A 77 11.20 13.21 -8.07
C GLN A 77 9.76 13.00 -7.60
N SER A 78 8.94 14.03 -7.71
CA SER A 78 7.52 13.94 -7.36
C SER A 78 6.71 13.07 -8.32
N ARG A 79 7.24 12.83 -9.53
CA ARG A 79 6.58 12.08 -10.60
C ARG A 79 7.59 11.19 -11.31
N TYR A 80 7.19 9.94 -11.54
CA TYR A 80 7.88 8.99 -12.40
C TYR A 80 6.88 8.33 -13.32
N ASP A 81 7.20 8.25 -14.61
CA ASP A 81 6.43 7.46 -15.55
C ASP A 81 6.90 6.00 -15.49
N GLY A 82 6.03 5.07 -15.85
CA GLY A 82 6.33 3.66 -15.70
C GLY A 82 5.30 2.76 -16.36
N THR A 83 5.45 1.46 -16.08
CA THR A 83 4.49 0.44 -16.50
C THR A 83 4.12 -0.42 -15.30
N LEU A 84 2.82 -0.66 -15.16
CA LEU A 84 2.26 -1.61 -14.20
C LEU A 84 1.88 -2.87 -14.97
N LYS A 85 2.37 -4.02 -14.53
CA LYS A 85 2.05 -5.32 -15.13
C LYS A 85 1.87 -6.37 -14.03
N ALA A 86 0.67 -6.94 -13.93
CA ALA A 86 0.35 -8.01 -12.97
C ALA A 86 0.76 -7.67 -11.52
N GLY A 87 0.47 -6.45 -11.06
CA GLY A 87 0.81 -5.99 -9.71
C GLY A 87 2.29 -5.61 -9.49
N VAL A 88 3.14 -5.66 -10.52
CA VAL A 88 4.53 -5.20 -10.46
C VAL A 88 4.67 -3.83 -11.11
N LEU A 89 5.05 -2.83 -10.32
CA LEU A 89 5.36 -1.48 -10.81
C LEU A 89 6.81 -1.38 -11.25
N THR A 90 7.01 -0.99 -12.50
CA THR A 90 8.32 -0.65 -13.07
C THR A 90 8.33 0.84 -13.39
N LEU A 91 9.29 1.57 -12.84
CA LEU A 91 9.48 3.00 -13.06
C LEU A 91 10.54 3.21 -14.14
N ASP A 92 10.34 4.17 -15.02
CA ASP A 92 11.36 4.64 -15.95
C ASP A 92 12.09 5.84 -15.33
N ILE A 93 13.40 5.68 -15.10
CA ILE A 93 14.24 6.69 -14.47
C ILE A 93 15.43 6.92 -15.38
N GLN A 94 15.50 8.11 -16.00
CA GLN A 94 16.60 8.48 -16.91
C GLN A 94 16.84 7.45 -18.04
N ASN A 95 15.76 6.93 -18.65
CA ASN A 95 15.77 5.87 -19.66
C ASN A 95 16.20 4.48 -19.15
N ALA A 96 16.22 4.27 -17.84
CA ALA A 96 16.43 2.96 -17.23
C ALA A 96 15.14 2.49 -16.55
N SER A 97 14.63 1.34 -16.97
CA SER A 97 13.49 0.69 -16.33
C SER A 97 13.91 -0.04 -15.05
N VAL A 98 13.44 0.43 -13.90
CA VAL A 98 13.77 -0.10 -12.57
C VAL A 98 12.50 -0.51 -11.85
N THR A 99 12.50 -1.69 -11.23
CA THR A 99 11.35 -2.12 -10.42
C THR A 99 11.23 -1.28 -9.16
N LEU A 100 10.00 -1.03 -8.70
CA LEU A 100 9.75 -0.24 -7.49
C LEU A 100 10.54 -0.78 -6.28
N GLY A 101 10.67 -2.10 -6.14
CA GLY A 101 11.46 -2.69 -5.08
C GLY A 101 12.94 -2.29 -5.13
N LYS A 102 13.58 -2.34 -6.31
CA LYS A 102 14.97 -1.91 -6.47
C LYS A 102 15.14 -0.42 -6.22
N PHE A 103 14.20 0.38 -6.69
CA PHE A 103 14.18 1.82 -6.48
C PHE A 103 14.15 2.17 -4.99
N LEU A 104 13.23 1.55 -4.24
CA LEU A 104 13.06 1.77 -2.81
C LEU A 104 14.25 1.23 -2.00
N THR A 105 14.83 0.09 -2.39
CA THR A 105 16.07 -0.40 -1.78
C THR A 105 17.22 0.59 -1.92
N GLY A 106 17.33 1.28 -3.06
CA GLY A 106 18.29 2.38 -3.25
C GLY A 106 18.09 3.55 -2.28
N LEU A 107 16.87 3.74 -1.80
CA LEU A 107 16.48 4.73 -0.79
C LEU A 107 16.52 4.16 0.64
N LYS A 108 17.05 2.94 0.83
CA LYS A 108 17.06 2.19 2.10
C LYS A 108 15.66 1.89 2.66
N LEU A 109 14.66 1.79 1.79
CA LEU A 109 13.29 1.44 2.12
C LEU A 109 13.00 -0.02 1.76
N ASN A 110 12.31 -0.74 2.65
CA ASN A 110 11.86 -2.10 2.38
C ASN A 110 10.46 -2.08 1.76
N LEU A 111 10.30 -2.66 0.58
CA LEU A 111 8.99 -2.75 -0.09
C LEU A 111 8.15 -3.91 0.46
N VAL A 112 6.91 -3.61 0.86
CA VAL A 112 5.88 -4.59 1.19
C VAL A 112 4.74 -4.42 0.19
N LEU A 113 4.57 -5.35 -0.74
CA LEU A 113 3.48 -5.34 -1.69
C LEU A 113 2.24 -5.99 -1.07
N GLN A 114 1.12 -5.28 -1.12
CA GLN A 114 -0.20 -5.77 -0.73
C GLN A 114 -1.10 -5.77 -1.98
N PRO A 115 -1.89 -6.82 -2.22
CA PRO A 115 -2.93 -6.79 -3.25
C PRO A 115 -3.97 -5.72 -2.90
N ALA A 116 -4.25 -4.78 -3.80
CA ALA A 116 -5.40 -3.89 -3.65
C ALA A 116 -6.68 -4.75 -3.72
N GLY A 117 -7.40 -4.85 -2.60
CA GLY A 117 -8.54 -5.75 -2.44
C GLY A 117 -8.47 -6.67 -1.23
N GLN A 118 -7.33 -6.73 -0.52
CA GLN A 118 -7.32 -7.33 0.82
C GLN A 118 -8.02 -6.39 1.80
N VAL A 119 -9.30 -6.70 2.04
CA VAL A 119 -10.06 -6.20 3.19
C VAL A 119 -9.17 -6.42 4.42
N PHE A 120 -8.81 -5.32 5.08
CA PHE A 120 -8.11 -5.36 6.36
C PHE A 120 -9.06 -6.03 7.37
N VAL A 121 -8.97 -7.35 7.50
CA VAL A 121 -9.69 -8.07 8.54
C VAL A 121 -8.97 -7.73 9.83
N LEU A 122 -9.42 -6.66 10.49
CA LEU A 122 -9.08 -6.39 11.88
C LEU A 122 -9.34 -7.69 12.65
N PRO A 123 -8.33 -8.29 13.33
CA PRO A 123 -8.53 -9.48 14.12
C PRO A 123 -9.62 -9.19 15.17
N GLY A 124 -10.84 -9.65 14.93
CA GLY A 124 -12.01 -9.38 15.79
C GLY A 124 -13.24 -8.77 15.10
N LEU A 125 -13.14 -8.23 13.89
CA LEU A 125 -14.32 -7.77 13.13
C LEU A 125 -14.74 -8.85 12.13
N ARG A 126 -15.79 -9.59 12.47
CA ARG A 126 -16.38 -10.60 11.59
C ARG A 126 -17.01 -9.91 10.38
N SER A 127 -16.54 -10.24 9.19
CA SER A 127 -17.15 -9.83 7.92
C SER A 127 -18.57 -10.37 7.84
N LEU A 128 -19.57 -9.49 7.79
CA LEU A 128 -20.92 -9.83 7.37
C LEU A 128 -20.93 -10.00 5.84
N THR A 129 -20.33 -11.08 5.35
CA THR A 129 -20.65 -11.60 4.03
C THR A 129 -21.58 -12.78 4.25
N GLU A 130 -22.84 -12.46 4.52
CA GLU A 130 -23.92 -13.44 4.51
C GLU A 130 -24.08 -13.91 3.07
N LYS A 131 -23.45 -15.05 2.80
CA LYS A 131 -23.48 -15.80 1.56
C LYS A 131 -24.92 -16.23 1.31
N LEU A 132 -25.69 -15.47 0.52
CA LEU A 132 -26.93 -15.97 -0.08
C LEU A 132 -26.54 -17.17 -0.97
N PRO A 133 -27.00 -18.40 -0.67
CA PRO A 133 -26.84 -19.50 -1.59
C PRO A 133 -27.98 -19.42 -2.61
N THR A 134 -27.74 -18.69 -3.69
CA THR A 134 -28.26 -19.08 -5.00
C THR A 134 -27.58 -20.41 -5.31
N ASN A 135 -28.30 -21.53 -5.38
CA ASN A 135 -28.53 -22.23 -6.66
C ASN A 135 -29.16 -23.64 -6.52
N LYS A 136 -30.14 -23.87 -7.41
CA LYS A 136 -30.55 -25.14 -8.08
C LYS A 136 -31.43 -26.16 -7.33
N LEU A 137 -32.71 -26.11 -7.65
CA LEU A 137 -33.45 -27.31 -8.04
C LEU A 137 -32.99 -27.69 -9.46
N PRO A 138 -32.64 -28.96 -9.71
CA PRO A 138 -33.28 -29.65 -10.83
C PRO A 138 -33.68 -31.08 -10.47
N THR A 139 -34.87 -31.40 -10.96
CA THR A 139 -35.54 -32.70 -11.04
C THR A 139 -34.70 -33.75 -11.76
N ASP A 140 -34.69 -34.99 -11.27
CA ASP A 140 -34.50 -36.19 -12.07
C ASP A 140 -35.58 -37.23 -11.71
N PRO A 141 -36.21 -37.90 -12.70
CA PRO A 141 -37.25 -38.91 -12.47
C PRO A 141 -36.66 -40.33 -12.52
N ILE A 142 -36.98 -41.20 -11.56
CA ILE A 142 -36.88 -42.66 -11.75
C ILE A 142 -38.08 -43.35 -11.10
N LEU A 143 -38.90 -43.98 -11.95
CA LEU A 143 -39.94 -44.95 -11.62
C LEU A 143 -39.34 -46.37 -11.51
N GLN A 144 -40.05 -47.25 -10.77
CA GLN A 144 -39.87 -48.70 -10.51
C GLN A 144 -39.12 -49.04 -9.22
N GLY A 145 -39.56 -49.95 -8.34
CA GLY A 145 -40.73 -50.83 -8.21
C GLY A 145 -40.56 -51.57 -6.87
N GLY A 146 -41.60 -51.77 -6.06
CA GLY A 146 -42.39 -53.01 -6.11
C GLY A 146 -41.98 -54.02 -5.04
N ARG A 147 -42.62 -53.99 -3.86
CA ARG A 147 -43.35 -55.10 -3.21
C ARG A 147 -43.84 -54.69 -1.83
#